data_AF-A0AAW8TCM6-F1
#
_entry.id   AF-A0AAW8TCM6-F1
#
_cell.length_a   1.000
_cell.length_b   1.000
_cell.length_c   1.000
_cell.angle_alpha   90.00
_cell.angle_beta   90.00
_cell.angle_gamma   90.00
#
_symmetry.space_group_name_H-M   'P 1'
#
loop_
_entity.id
_entity.type
_entity.pdbx_description
1 polymer ?
#
loop_
_entity_poly.entity_id
_entity_poly.type
_entity_poly.pdbx_seq_one_letter_code
_entity_poly.pdbx_strand_id
1 'polypeptide(L)'
;MKKRITREEVSKLLVLDNYFNKKHHVLKIGQTVIAVLGWLGVVLPFVWLSIPFVSPKFAGKHSFYTYLEEFQLLKLLVPFLALSFVFILIFYLCLTIWNNHRFRHLLQKEKLYNEERLEKRTQLLENAYTERFGPKEIRYKAKFYSVSEEQNFDKDFVKNLYKENGVGL
;
A
#
# COMPACT_ATOMS: atom_id res chain seq x y z
N MET A 1 3.56 28.97 3.55
CA MET A 1 2.20 28.41 3.37
C MET A 1 2.28 27.20 2.44
N LYS A 2 1.89 26.00 2.92
CA LYS A 2 1.78 24.81 2.04
C LYS A 2 0.67 25.06 1.02
N LYS A 3 1.02 25.05 -0.27
CA LYS A 3 0.10 25.23 -1.40
C LYS A 3 -0.97 24.12 -1.29
N ARG A 4 -2.25 24.48 -1.19
CA ARG A 4 -3.35 23.49 -1.17
C ARG A 4 -3.52 22.98 -2.60
N ILE A 5 -2.95 21.81 -2.86
CA ILE A 5 -3.04 21.15 -4.17
C ILE A 5 -4.45 20.58 -4.30
N THR A 6 -5.12 20.88 -5.40
CA THR A 6 -6.46 20.34 -5.69
C THR A 6 -6.38 18.87 -6.08
N ARG A 7 -7.45 18.08 -5.85
CA ARG A 7 -7.47 16.64 -6.19
C ARG A 7 -7.15 16.39 -7.68
N GLU A 8 -7.56 17.30 -8.55
CA GLU A 8 -7.29 17.24 -9.98
C GLU A 8 -5.80 17.44 -10.30
N GLU A 9 -5.13 18.38 -9.65
CA GLU A 9 -3.68 18.57 -9.78
C GLU A 9 -2.89 17.37 -9.26
N VAL A 10 -3.32 16.78 -8.13
CA VAL A 10 -2.71 15.53 -7.61
C VAL A 10 -2.89 14.39 -8.62
N SER A 11 -4.05 14.29 -9.28
CA SER A 11 -4.30 13.25 -10.28
C SER A 11 -3.41 13.38 -11.53
N LYS A 12 -2.98 14.59 -11.88
CA LYS A 12 -2.04 14.84 -12.99
C LYS A 12 -0.58 14.58 -12.61
N LEU A 13 -0.25 14.73 -11.32
CA LEU A 13 1.08 14.46 -10.76
C LEU A 13 1.32 12.96 -10.52
N LEU A 14 0.27 12.21 -10.22
CA LEU A 14 0.32 10.76 -10.14
C LEU A 14 0.31 10.21 -11.57
N VAL A 15 1.31 9.41 -11.93
CA VAL A 15 1.35 8.71 -13.22
C VAL A 15 0.14 7.77 -13.28
N LEU A 16 -0.93 8.22 -13.96
CA LEU A 16 -2.14 7.45 -14.15
C LEU A 16 -1.91 6.49 -15.32
N ASP A 17 -1.70 5.22 -15.01
CA ASP A 17 -1.63 4.17 -16.02
C ASP A 17 -3.05 3.77 -16.49
N ASN A 18 -3.25 3.80 -17.81
CA ASN A 18 -4.48 3.43 -18.48
C ASN A 18 -4.89 1.98 -18.23
N TYR A 19 -3.94 1.10 -17.87
CA TYR A 19 -4.22 -0.28 -17.46
C TYR A 19 -5.12 -0.35 -16.22
N PHE A 20 -4.98 0.56 -15.25
CA PHE A 20 -5.78 0.53 -14.03
C PHE A 20 -7.10 1.29 -14.14
N ASN A 21 -7.33 2.02 -15.24
CA ASN A 21 -8.52 2.83 -15.43
C ASN A 21 -9.75 1.99 -15.84
N LYS A 22 -10.99 2.40 -15.48
CA LYS A 22 -12.20 1.57 -15.64
C LYS A 22 -12.61 1.29 -17.09
N LYS A 23 -12.23 2.14 -18.06
CA LYS A 23 -12.78 2.08 -19.43
C LYS A 23 -11.99 1.19 -20.43
N HIS A 24 -10.72 0.89 -20.18
CA HIS A 24 -9.82 0.30 -21.19
C HIS A 24 -9.69 -1.22 -21.12
N HIS A 25 -10.80 -1.96 -21.26
CA HIS A 25 -10.80 -3.44 -21.12
C HIS A 25 -9.92 -4.17 -22.16
N VAL A 26 -9.90 -3.72 -23.42
CA VAL A 26 -9.09 -4.34 -24.48
C VAL A 26 -7.58 -4.16 -24.21
N LEU A 27 -7.18 -2.95 -23.81
CA LEU A 27 -5.79 -2.64 -23.47
C LEU A 27 -5.31 -3.49 -22.30
N LYS A 28 -6.16 -3.67 -21.27
CA LYS A 28 -5.86 -4.52 -20.13
C LYS A 28 -5.59 -5.95 -20.56
N ILE A 29 -6.52 -6.57 -21.28
CA ILE A 29 -6.37 -7.96 -21.71
C ILE A 29 -5.11 -8.12 -22.56
N GLY A 30 -4.85 -7.22 -23.51
CA GLY A 30 -3.65 -7.25 -24.33
C GLY A 30 -2.35 -7.17 -23.52
N GLN A 31 -2.26 -6.19 -22.61
CA GLN A 31 -1.09 -6.02 -21.75
C GLN A 31 -0.89 -7.19 -20.78
N THR A 32 -1.98 -7.74 -20.22
CA THR A 32 -1.92 -8.94 -19.37
C THR A 32 -1.42 -10.15 -20.16
N VAL A 33 -1.93 -10.37 -21.38
CA VAL A 33 -1.49 -11.49 -22.23
C VAL A 33 -0.01 -11.36 -22.59
N ILE A 34 0.44 -10.18 -23.01
CA ILE A 34 1.85 -9.92 -23.32
C ILE A 34 2.72 -10.14 -22.08
N ALA A 35 2.29 -9.67 -20.91
CA ALA A 35 3.01 -9.89 -19.66
C ALA A 35 3.11 -11.39 -19.32
N VAL A 36 2.02 -12.14 -19.45
CA VAL A 36 2.01 -13.60 -19.24
C VAL A 36 2.93 -14.31 -20.23
N LEU A 37 2.89 -13.96 -21.51
CA LEU A 37 3.78 -14.52 -22.53
C LEU A 37 5.25 -14.20 -22.24
N GLY A 38 5.55 -12.98 -21.80
CA GLY A 38 6.90 -12.60 -21.37
C GLY A 38 7.39 -13.46 -20.21
N TRP A 39 6.54 -13.66 -19.19
CA TRP A 39 6.85 -14.55 -18.07
C TRP A 39 7.01 -16.00 -18.49
N LEU A 40 6.20 -16.50 -19.42
CA LEU A 40 6.39 -17.84 -19.99
C LEU A 40 7.74 -17.96 -20.68
N GLY A 41 8.16 -16.96 -21.46
CA GLY A 41 9.48 -16.92 -22.08
C GLY A 41 10.63 -16.97 -21.07
N VAL A 42 10.45 -16.36 -19.89
CA VAL A 42 11.43 -16.43 -18.79
C VAL A 42 11.40 -17.79 -18.10
N VAL A 43 10.22 -18.34 -17.81
CA VAL A 43 10.06 -19.56 -16.98
C VAL A 43 10.33 -20.85 -17.76
N LEU A 44 9.92 -20.92 -19.04
CA LEU A 44 10.01 -22.12 -19.86
C LEU A 44 11.43 -22.71 -19.94
N PRO A 45 12.52 -21.93 -20.15
CA PRO A 45 13.87 -22.47 -20.16
C PRO A 45 14.26 -23.15 -18.86
N PHE A 46 13.89 -22.58 -17.70
CA PHE A 46 14.18 -23.19 -16.40
C PHE A 46 13.38 -24.48 -16.17
N VAL A 47 12.10 -24.49 -16.57
CA VAL A 47 11.27 -25.69 -16.51
C VAL A 47 11.88 -26.79 -17.37
N TRP A 48 12.25 -26.47 -18.61
CA TRP A 48 12.88 -27.41 -19.54
C TRP A 48 14.16 -28.04 -18.97
N LEU A 49 15.04 -27.21 -18.39
CA LEU A 49 16.27 -27.66 -17.75
C LEU A 49 16.04 -28.46 -16.46
N SER A 50 14.89 -28.27 -15.79
CA SER A 50 14.56 -28.98 -14.54
C SER A 50 13.93 -30.37 -14.76
N ILE A 51 13.37 -30.65 -15.94
CA ILE A 51 12.66 -31.91 -16.23
C ILE A 51 13.55 -33.15 -16.01
N PRO A 52 14.82 -33.20 -16.46
CA PRO A 52 15.71 -34.33 -16.20
C PRO A 52 15.97 -34.58 -14.71
N PHE A 53 15.89 -33.55 -13.88
CA PHE A 53 16.12 -33.63 -12.42
C PHE A 53 14.89 -34.13 -11.67
N VAL A 54 13.71 -33.57 -11.96
CA VAL A 54 12.46 -33.89 -11.26
C VAL A 54 11.83 -35.19 -11.77
N SER A 55 12.02 -35.52 -13.05
CA SER A 55 11.33 -36.65 -13.69
C SER A 55 12.25 -37.38 -14.69
N PRO A 56 13.29 -38.09 -14.21
CA PRO A 56 14.29 -38.73 -15.05
C PRO A 56 13.70 -39.81 -15.98
N LYS A 57 12.64 -40.51 -15.55
CA LYS A 57 11.93 -41.52 -16.38
C LYS A 57 11.19 -40.89 -17.57
N PHE A 58 10.61 -39.70 -17.39
CA PHE A 58 9.94 -38.95 -18.45
C PHE A 58 10.97 -38.34 -19.40
N ALA A 59 12.05 -37.79 -18.86
CA ALA A 59 13.16 -37.24 -19.63
C ALA A 59 13.79 -38.28 -20.56
N GLY A 60 14.05 -39.50 -20.07
CA GLY A 60 14.58 -40.60 -20.88
C GLY A 60 13.64 -41.07 -21.98
N LYS A 61 12.31 -41.08 -21.72
CA LYS A 61 11.29 -41.46 -22.73
C LYS A 61 11.14 -40.44 -23.86
N HIS A 62 11.32 -39.16 -23.54
CA HIS A 62 11.16 -38.05 -24.49
C HIS A 62 12.50 -37.46 -24.97
N SER A 63 13.62 -38.17 -24.73
CA SER A 63 14.95 -37.77 -25.20
C SER A 63 15.40 -36.37 -24.74
N PHE A 64 14.98 -35.97 -23.53
CA PHE A 64 15.55 -34.79 -22.87
C PHE A 64 16.94 -35.15 -22.34
N TYR A 65 17.94 -35.08 -23.21
CA TYR A 65 19.34 -35.27 -22.84
C TYR A 65 19.96 -33.92 -22.45
N THR A 66 20.34 -33.79 -21.19
CA THR A 66 21.20 -32.72 -20.71
C THR A 66 22.66 -33.16 -20.87
N TYR A 67 23.53 -32.29 -21.38
CA TYR A 67 24.95 -32.59 -21.52
C TYR A 67 25.61 -32.61 -20.13
N LEU A 68 26.56 -33.53 -19.90
CA LEU A 68 27.27 -33.68 -18.61
C LEU A 68 27.89 -32.37 -18.09
N GLU A 69 28.27 -31.47 -19.00
CA GLU A 69 28.84 -30.16 -18.71
C GLU A 69 27.81 -29.19 -18.09
N GLU A 70 26.57 -29.22 -18.58
CA GLU A 70 25.46 -28.38 -18.08
C GLU A 70 25.12 -28.76 -16.63
N PHE A 71 25.22 -30.04 -16.30
CA PHE A 71 25.01 -30.54 -14.94
C PHE A 71 26.05 -30.03 -13.93
N GLN A 72 27.31 -29.94 -14.33
CA GLN A 72 28.36 -29.43 -13.46
C GLN A 72 28.17 -27.94 -13.16
N LEU A 73 27.77 -27.16 -14.17
CA LEU A 73 27.47 -25.74 -14.01
C LEU A 73 26.29 -25.50 -13.08
N LEU A 74 25.18 -26.23 -13.24
CA LEU A 74 24.00 -26.10 -12.36
C LEU A 74 24.32 -26.46 -10.91
N LYS A 75 25.15 -27.49 -10.70
CA LYS A 75 25.56 -27.93 -9.35
C LYS A 75 26.37 -26.87 -8.60
N LEU A 76 27.13 -26.03 -9.31
CA LEU A 76 27.83 -24.89 -8.73
C LEU A 76 26.92 -23.66 -8.61
N LEU A 77 26.14 -23.38 -9.65
CA LEU A 77 25.37 -22.14 -9.80
C LEU A 77 24.20 -22.07 -8.82
N VAL A 78 23.46 -23.16 -8.62
CA VAL A 78 22.31 -23.21 -7.70
C VAL A 78 22.69 -22.86 -6.25
N PRO A 79 23.68 -23.51 -5.61
CA PRO A 79 24.06 -23.14 -4.24
C PRO A 79 24.68 -21.74 -4.16
N PHE A 80 25.41 -21.28 -5.19
CA PHE A 80 25.94 -19.92 -5.24
C PHE A 80 24.82 -18.86 -5.25
N LEU A 81 23.80 -19.02 -6.10
CA LEU A 81 22.64 -18.12 -6.11
C LEU A 81 21.85 -18.22 -4.81
N ALA A 82 21.66 -19.41 -4.26
CA ALA A 82 20.96 -19.58 -2.98
C ALA A 82 21.67 -18.85 -1.85
N LEU A 83 23.00 -18.95 -1.77
CA LEU A 83 23.81 -18.23 -0.77
C LEU A 83 23.72 -16.71 -0.98
N SER A 84 23.82 -16.25 -2.22
CA SER A 84 23.69 -14.84 -2.57
C SER A 84 22.30 -14.30 -2.21
N PHE A 85 21.24 -15.07 -2.47
CA PHE A 85 19.88 -14.72 -2.09
C PHE A 85 19.72 -14.59 -0.57
N VAL A 86 20.25 -15.52 0.21
CA VAL A 86 20.24 -15.45 1.68
C VAL A 86 20.98 -14.21 2.16
N PHE A 87 22.14 -13.90 1.58
CA PHE A 87 22.91 -12.70 1.94
C PHE A 87 22.14 -11.41 1.65
N ILE A 88 21.54 -11.30 0.45
CA ILE A 88 20.70 -10.15 0.06
C ILE A 88 19.49 -10.03 0.99
N LEU A 89 18.83 -11.15 1.32
CA LEU A 89 17.68 -11.18 2.22
C LEU A 89 18.04 -10.64 3.61
N ILE A 90 19.14 -11.14 4.19
CA ILE A 90 19.63 -10.67 5.50
C ILE A 90 19.96 -9.18 5.43
N PHE A 91 20.67 -8.74 4.40
CA PHE A 91 21.03 -7.33 4.22
C PHE A 91 19.78 -6.44 4.10
N TYR A 92 18.79 -6.87 3.31
CA TYR A 92 17.52 -6.17 3.16
C TYR A 92 16.76 -6.06 4.48
N LEU A 93 16.68 -7.15 5.26
CA LEU A 93 16.05 -7.14 6.58
C LEU A 93 16.77 -6.18 7.53
N CYS A 94 18.10 -6.23 7.58
CA CYS A 94 18.91 -5.32 8.39
C CYS A 94 18.66 -3.85 8.01
N LEU A 95 18.69 -3.52 6.72
CA LEU A 95 18.40 -2.18 6.24
C LEU A 95 16.98 -1.73 6.59
N THR A 96 16.00 -2.63 6.47
CA THR A 96 14.60 -2.34 6.78
C THR A 96 14.42 -2.04 8.27
N ILE A 97 15.02 -2.85 9.14
CA ILE A 97 15.00 -2.64 10.60
C ILE A 97 15.69 -1.31 10.93
N TRP A 98 16.88 -1.08 10.38
CA TRP A 98 17.63 0.15 10.61
C TRP A 98 16.87 1.39 10.13
N ASN A 99 16.26 1.33 8.95
CA ASN A 99 15.47 2.42 8.40
C ASN A 99 14.23 2.68 9.26
N ASN A 100 13.52 1.64 9.71
CA ASN A 100 12.36 1.78 10.58
C ASN A 100 12.74 2.35 11.95
N HIS A 101 13.85 1.90 12.52
CA HIS A 101 14.40 2.46 13.76
C HIS A 101 14.73 3.95 13.58
N ARG A 102 15.49 4.28 12.52
CA ARG A 102 15.84 5.66 12.17
C ARG A 102 14.59 6.53 11.97
N PHE A 103 13.57 6.00 11.29
CA PHE A 103 12.31 6.68 11.06
C PHE A 103 11.58 7.01 12.37
N ARG A 104 11.44 6.02 13.26
CA ARG A 104 10.77 6.21 14.56
C ARG A 104 11.52 7.19 15.47
N HIS A 105 12.85 7.11 15.52
CA HIS A 105 13.64 7.90 16.47
C HIS A 105 14.05 9.29 15.98
N LEU A 106 14.21 9.49 14.67
CA LEU A 106 14.67 10.76 14.09
C LEU A 106 13.62 11.49 13.27
N LEU A 107 12.74 10.80 12.54
CA LEU A 107 11.78 11.42 11.61
C LEU A 107 10.39 11.63 12.23
N GLN A 108 9.99 10.79 13.19
CA GLN A 108 8.68 10.89 13.86
C GLN A 108 8.63 11.84 15.07
N LYS A 109 9.75 12.44 15.48
CA LYS A 109 9.81 13.26 16.72
C LYS A 109 9.15 14.63 16.61
N GLU A 110 8.79 15.12 15.43
CA GLU A 110 7.93 16.30 15.33
C GLU A 110 6.47 15.87 15.23
N LYS A 111 5.74 15.98 16.36
CA LYS A 111 4.28 16.05 16.31
C LYS A 111 3.92 17.22 15.40
N LEU A 112 3.58 16.93 14.15
CA LEU A 112 3.20 17.95 13.15
C LEU A 112 1.93 18.73 13.56
N TYR A 113 1.19 18.22 14.54
CA TYR A 113 0.02 18.86 15.12
C TYR A 113 0.28 19.24 16.58
N ASN A 114 -0.22 20.41 16.97
CA ASN A 114 -0.20 20.86 18.35
C ASN A 114 -1.26 20.08 19.14
N GLU A 115 -0.84 19.29 20.14
CA GLU A 115 -1.72 18.44 20.94
C GLU A 115 -2.74 19.24 21.75
N GLU A 116 -2.32 20.33 22.41
CA GLU A 116 -3.23 21.20 23.16
C GLU A 116 -4.32 21.78 22.25
N ARG A 117 -3.95 22.14 21.02
CA ARG A 117 -4.90 22.64 20.03
C ARG A 117 -5.89 21.55 19.61
N LEU A 118 -5.43 20.32 19.42
CA LEU A 118 -6.28 19.19 19.05
C LEU A 118 -7.26 18.83 20.17
N GLU A 119 -6.80 18.84 21.41
CA GLU A 119 -7.63 18.57 22.58
C GLU A 119 -8.71 19.63 22.74
N LYS A 120 -8.36 20.93 22.63
CA LYS A 120 -9.34 22.03 22.63
C LYS A 120 -10.38 21.87 21.52
N ARG A 121 -9.96 21.55 20.29
CA ARG A 121 -10.92 21.31 19.18
C ARG A 121 -11.87 20.16 19.48
N THR A 122 -11.35 19.08 20.05
CA THR A 122 -12.13 17.89 20.40
C THR A 122 -13.16 18.21 21.48
N GLN A 123 -12.76 18.95 22.53
CA GLN A 123 -13.67 19.39 23.59
C GLN A 123 -14.76 20.33 23.05
N LEU A 124 -14.40 21.31 22.22
CA LEU A 124 -15.38 22.24 21.62
C LEU A 124 -16.42 21.52 20.78
N LEU A 125 -15.97 20.57 19.93
CA LEU A 125 -16.90 19.75 19.16
C LEU A 125 -17.78 18.93 20.09
N GLU A 126 -17.20 18.21 21.04
CA GLU A 126 -17.96 17.32 21.92
C GLU A 126 -19.02 18.08 22.72
N ASN A 127 -18.71 19.30 23.20
CA ASN A 127 -19.66 20.18 23.87
C ASN A 127 -20.80 20.59 22.93
N ALA A 128 -20.48 21.04 21.72
CA ALA A 128 -21.48 21.46 20.75
C ALA A 128 -22.38 20.30 20.27
N TYR A 129 -21.81 19.10 20.12
CA TYR A 129 -22.58 17.88 19.83
C TYR A 129 -23.45 17.46 21.02
N THR A 130 -22.96 17.60 22.25
CA THR A 130 -23.72 17.25 23.46
C THR A 130 -24.91 18.16 23.65
N GLU A 131 -24.77 19.46 23.38
CA GLU A 131 -25.86 20.42 23.43
C GLU A 131 -26.95 20.11 22.39
N ARG A 132 -26.55 19.78 21.16
CA ARG A 132 -27.49 19.60 20.04
C ARG A 132 -28.13 18.22 19.95
N PHE A 133 -27.39 17.18 20.29
CA PHE A 133 -27.78 15.77 20.10
C PHE A 133 -27.78 14.96 21.41
N GLY A 134 -27.45 15.59 22.54
CA GLY A 134 -27.39 14.94 23.84
C GLY A 134 -26.08 14.19 24.12
N PRO A 135 -25.97 13.60 25.32
CA PRO A 135 -24.76 12.94 25.79
C PRO A 135 -24.24 11.85 24.85
N LYS A 136 -22.91 11.76 24.74
CA LYS A 136 -22.20 10.77 23.91
C LYS A 136 -22.72 9.35 24.08
N GLU A 137 -22.94 8.92 25.32
CA GLU A 137 -23.40 7.56 25.60
C GLU A 137 -24.74 7.22 24.95
N ILE A 138 -25.66 8.19 24.89
CA ILE A 138 -26.97 8.01 24.29
C ILE A 138 -26.83 7.96 22.77
N ARG A 139 -26.03 8.87 22.19
CA ARG A 139 -25.75 8.93 20.74
C ARG A 139 -25.16 7.61 20.21
N TYR A 140 -24.27 6.99 20.97
CA TYR A 140 -23.58 5.76 20.57
C TYR A 140 -24.45 4.51 20.75
N LYS A 141 -25.49 4.56 21.58
CA LYS A 141 -26.44 3.45 21.82
C LYS A 141 -27.66 3.50 20.89
N ALA A 142 -27.98 4.66 20.32
CA ALA A 142 -29.13 4.84 19.43
C ALA A 142 -28.92 4.13 18.08
N LYS A 143 -29.88 3.28 17.68
CA LYS A 143 -29.86 2.60 16.37
C LYS A 143 -30.56 3.40 15.26
N PHE A 144 -31.54 4.21 15.65
CA PHE A 144 -32.31 5.07 14.75
C PHE A 144 -32.50 6.43 15.42
N TYR A 145 -32.25 7.50 14.66
CA TYR A 145 -32.37 8.87 15.11
C TYR A 145 -32.89 9.72 13.97
N SER A 146 -33.91 10.55 14.24
CA SER A 146 -34.45 11.51 13.28
C SER A 146 -33.90 12.88 13.63
N VAL A 147 -33.23 13.53 12.69
CA VAL A 147 -32.64 14.86 12.86
C VAL A 147 -33.72 15.89 12.50
N SER A 148 -34.04 16.81 13.40
CA SER A 148 -34.92 17.94 13.06
C SER A 148 -34.17 18.98 12.21
N GLU A 149 -34.89 19.81 11.46
CA GLU A 149 -34.25 20.85 10.62
C GLU A 149 -33.37 21.79 11.44
N GLU A 150 -33.79 22.13 12.67
CA GLU A 150 -33.03 22.98 13.60
C GLU A 150 -31.72 22.33 14.07
N GLN A 151 -31.66 21.00 14.09
CA GLN A 151 -30.46 20.24 14.46
C GLN A 151 -29.48 20.10 13.29
N ASN A 152 -29.83 20.51 12.08
CA ASN A 152 -28.93 20.42 10.93
C ASN A 152 -27.77 21.42 11.01
N PHE A 153 -26.60 21.04 10.52
CA PHE A 153 -25.41 21.89 10.55
C PHE A 153 -25.40 22.86 9.38
N ASP A 154 -24.99 24.10 9.64
CA ASP A 154 -24.63 25.03 8.58
C ASP A 154 -23.29 24.64 7.92
N LYS A 155 -23.07 25.04 6.67
CA LYS A 155 -21.91 24.66 5.84
C LYS A 155 -20.57 24.94 6.51
N ASP A 156 -20.47 26.04 7.25
CA ASP A 156 -19.24 26.49 7.92
C ASP A 156 -19.26 26.32 9.45
N PHE A 157 -20.21 25.56 10.01
CA PHE A 157 -20.42 25.40 11.46
C PHE A 157 -19.12 25.12 12.23
N VAL A 158 -18.35 24.10 11.83
CA VAL A 158 -17.10 23.70 12.51
C VAL A 158 -16.04 24.80 12.43
N LYS A 159 -15.97 25.50 11.30
CA LYS A 159 -15.00 26.59 11.08
C LYS A 159 -15.35 27.80 11.94
N ASN A 160 -16.63 28.14 12.06
CA ASN A 160 -17.12 29.23 12.90
C ASN A 160 -16.91 28.90 14.38
N LEU A 161 -17.26 27.69 14.82
CA LEU A 161 -17.06 27.21 16.19
C LEU A 161 -15.59 27.36 16.63
N TYR A 162 -14.64 26.97 15.79
CA TYR A 162 -13.23 27.11 16.10
C TYR A 162 -12.77 28.58 16.12
N LYS A 163 -13.24 29.39 15.16
CA LYS A 163 -12.89 30.82 15.07
C LYS A 163 -13.40 31.61 16.28
N GLU A 164 -14.63 31.37 16.72
CA GLU A 164 -15.25 32.01 17.90
C GLU A 164 -14.51 31.69 19.19
N ASN A 165 -13.97 30.47 19.29
CA ASN A 165 -13.22 30.01 20.46
C ASN A 165 -11.70 30.23 20.34
N GLY A 166 -11.26 31.06 19.37
CA GLY A 166 -9.84 31.43 19.21
C GLY A 166 -8.93 30.30 18.76
N VAL A 167 -9.49 29.19 18.25
CA VAL A 167 -8.73 28.05 17.75
C VAL A 167 -8.66 28.17 16.22
N GLY A 168 -7.50 28.50 15.65
CA GLY A 168 -7.35 28.51 14.18
C GLY A 168 -7.65 27.12 13.57
N LEU A 169 -7.99 27.06 12.27
CA LEU A 169 -8.17 25.79 11.51
C LEU A 169 -6.86 25.01 11.30
#